data_AF-A0AAU5WMH2-F1
#
_entry.id   AF-A0AAU5WMH2-F1
#
_cell.length_a   1.000
_cell.length_b   1.000
_cell.length_c   1.000
_cell.angle_alpha   90.00
_cell.angle_beta   90.00
_cell.angle_gamma   90.00
#
_symmetry.space_group_name_H-M   'P 1'
#
loop_
_entity.id
_entity.type
_entity.pdbx_description
1 polymer ?
#
loop_
_entity_poly.entity_id
_entity_poly.type
_entity_poly.pdbx_seq_one_letter_code
_entity_poly.pdbx_strand_id
1 'polypeptide(L)'
;MITGVFGGLSKGERNRIKIRVRASMAAITCTEGRFLGGRPPYGYRLVDAGPHPNPPKAADGKRMRRLAIDECAAAIVQRIFAEFLGLGGNRERGFFAIASGLTRDGVPCPAAHDPARNRHRAGASWSKATVRTILMNPRYTG
;
A
#
# COMPACT_ATOMS: atom_id res chain seq x y z
N MET A 1 32.90 31.12 -6.48
CA MET A 1 32.00 30.09 -7.06
C MET A 1 32.49 28.68 -6.71
N ILE A 2 32.40 28.24 -5.44
CA ILE A 2 32.84 26.88 -5.02
C ILE A 2 31.78 26.19 -4.12
N THR A 3 30.87 26.95 -3.52
CA THR A 3 29.84 26.47 -2.57
C THR A 3 28.63 25.77 -3.21
N GLY A 4 28.50 25.77 -4.55
CA GLY A 4 27.39 25.10 -5.26
C GLY A 4 27.66 23.63 -5.60
N VAL A 5 28.93 23.26 -5.79
CA VAL A 5 29.34 21.92 -6.27
C VAL A 5 29.21 20.87 -5.16
N PHE A 6 29.56 21.21 -3.91
CA PHE A 6 29.40 20.33 -2.75
C PHE A 6 27.93 20.07 -2.38
N GLY A 7 27.05 21.04 -2.61
CA GLY A 7 25.60 20.88 -2.40
C GLY A 7 24.98 19.89 -3.39
N GLY A 8 25.45 19.87 -4.63
CA GLY A 8 25.03 18.90 -5.66
C GLY A 8 25.50 17.47 -5.37
N LEU A 9 26.77 17.31 -4.97
CA LEU A 9 27.36 16.02 -4.59
C LEU A 9 26.67 15.42 -3.35
N SER A 10 26.44 16.21 -2.30
CA SER A 10 25.76 15.76 -1.08
C SER A 10 24.31 15.32 -1.31
N LYS A 11 23.58 15.99 -2.22
CA LYS A 11 22.22 15.58 -2.60
C LYS A 11 22.24 14.30 -3.44
N GLY A 12 23.22 14.16 -4.33
CA GLY A 12 23.44 12.95 -5.14
C GLY A 12 23.74 11.72 -4.26
N GLU A 13 24.64 11.87 -3.30
CA GLU A 13 25.01 10.84 -2.30
C GLU A 13 23.78 10.37 -1.52
N ARG A 14 23.02 11.31 -0.95
CA ARG A 14 21.79 11.02 -0.21
C ARG A 14 20.74 10.31 -1.07
N ASN A 15 20.59 10.73 -2.32
CA ASN A 15 19.64 10.09 -3.22
C ASN A 15 20.09 8.66 -3.58
N ARG A 16 21.39 8.44 -3.83
CA ARG A 16 21.95 7.11 -4.09
C ARG A 16 21.74 6.15 -2.91
N ILE A 17 22.03 6.61 -1.69
CA ILE A 17 21.78 5.81 -0.47
C ILE A 17 20.29 5.49 -0.35
N LYS A 18 19.41 6.46 -0.54
CA LYS A 18 17.96 6.27 -0.47
C LYS A 18 17.44 5.27 -1.50
N ILE A 19 17.91 5.33 -2.74
CA ILE A 19 17.55 4.39 -3.81
C ILE A 19 18.02 2.99 -3.45
N ARG A 20 19.30 2.84 -3.05
CA ARG A 20 19.88 1.54 -2.68
C ARG A 20 19.13 0.90 -1.51
N VAL A 21 18.87 1.65 -0.45
CA VAL A 21 18.11 1.17 0.71
C VAL A 21 16.72 0.69 0.30
N ARG A 22 15.99 1.46 -0.53
CA ARG A 22 14.67 1.06 -1.02
C ARG A 22 14.71 -0.21 -1.88
N ALA A 23 15.70 -0.32 -2.77
CA ALA A 23 15.89 -1.50 -3.61
C ALA A 23 16.22 -2.75 -2.76
N SER A 24 17.12 -2.63 -1.78
CA SER A 24 17.43 -3.72 -0.85
C SER A 24 16.22 -4.13 -0.02
N MET A 25 15.42 -3.17 0.47
CA MET A 25 14.17 -3.49 1.18
C MET A 25 13.14 -4.19 0.28
N ALA A 26 13.01 -3.78 -0.99
CA ALA A 26 12.13 -4.45 -1.95
C ALA A 26 12.59 -5.89 -2.23
N ALA A 27 13.90 -6.11 -2.45
CA ALA A 27 14.47 -7.44 -2.63
C ALA A 27 14.25 -8.34 -1.41
N ILE A 28 14.52 -7.84 -0.20
CA ILE A 28 14.26 -8.54 1.06
C ILE A 28 12.77 -8.91 1.21
N THR A 29 11.86 -8.03 0.82
CA THR A 29 10.41 -8.29 0.88
C THR A 29 10.02 -9.43 -0.06
N CYS A 30 10.55 -9.43 -1.28
CA CYS A 30 10.31 -10.47 -2.28
C CYS A 30 10.87 -11.83 -1.83
N THR A 31 12.11 -11.86 -1.32
CA THR A 31 12.80 -13.10 -0.93
C THR A 31 12.29 -13.69 0.39
N GLU A 32 12.01 -12.86 1.41
CA GLU A 32 11.61 -13.35 2.74
C GLU A 32 10.08 -13.41 2.92
N GLY A 33 9.30 -12.89 1.97
CA GLY A 33 7.82 -12.84 2.04
C GLY A 33 7.27 -12.03 3.23
N ARG A 34 8.11 -11.20 3.85
CA ARG A 34 7.79 -10.45 5.07
C ARG A 34 7.33 -9.03 4.76
N PHE A 35 6.41 -8.51 5.57
CA PHE A 35 6.01 -7.12 5.46
C PHE A 35 6.99 -6.21 6.23
N LEU A 36 7.81 -5.46 5.50
CA LEU A 36 8.82 -4.53 6.04
C LEU A 36 8.23 -3.22 6.61
N GLY A 37 7.20 -3.35 7.45
CA GLY A 37 6.58 -2.24 8.15
C GLY A 37 5.78 -1.28 7.26
N GLY A 38 5.14 -0.30 7.90
CA GLY A 38 4.24 0.65 7.25
C GLY A 38 2.77 0.24 7.26
N ARG A 39 1.97 0.91 6.41
CA ARG A 39 0.54 0.65 6.27
C ARG A 39 0.30 -0.47 5.24
N PRO A 40 -0.45 -1.53 5.58
CA PRO A 40 -0.88 -2.53 4.59
C PRO A 40 -1.68 -1.86 3.46
N PRO A 41 -1.45 -2.25 2.20
CA PRO A 41 -2.35 -1.86 1.12
C PRO A 41 -3.79 -2.33 1.42
N TYR A 42 -4.78 -1.60 0.93
CA TYR A 42 -6.19 -1.97 1.07
C TYR A 42 -6.46 -3.36 0.45
N GLY A 43 -7.31 -4.20 1.05
CA GLY A 43 -7.43 -5.60 0.62
C GLY A 43 -6.37 -6.54 1.20
N TYR A 44 -5.44 -6.03 2.01
CA TYR A 44 -4.50 -6.84 2.77
C TYR A 44 -4.55 -6.50 4.26
N ARG A 45 -4.46 -7.54 5.09
CA ARG A 45 -4.33 -7.44 6.55
C ARG A 45 -2.99 -7.98 7.02
N LEU A 46 -2.47 -7.44 8.12
CA LEU A 46 -1.26 -8.00 8.74
C LEU A 46 -1.65 -9.18 9.61
N VAL A 47 -1.06 -10.33 9.30
CA VAL A 47 -1.13 -11.53 10.14
C VAL A 47 0.21 -11.76 10.80
N ASP A 48 0.15 -12.35 11.99
CA ASP A 48 1.32 -12.79 12.73
C ASP A 48 1.96 -13.98 12.01
N ALA A 49 3.26 -13.90 11.78
CA ALA A 49 4.04 -14.93 11.09
C ALA A 49 5.13 -15.53 11.99
N GLY A 50 4.98 -15.39 13.32
CA GLY A 50 5.88 -15.98 14.31
C GLY A 50 7.05 -15.07 14.73
N PRO A 51 8.05 -15.63 15.42
CA PRO A 51 9.23 -14.90 15.89
C PRO A 51 9.99 -14.25 14.73
N HIS A 52 10.55 -13.06 14.94
CA HIS A 52 11.33 -12.39 13.91
C HIS A 52 12.61 -13.21 13.56
N PRO A 53 12.98 -13.36 12.28
CA PRO A 53 14.10 -14.22 11.86
C PRO A 53 15.47 -13.78 12.41
N ASN A 54 15.59 -12.49 12.75
CA ASN A 54 16.75 -11.94 13.47
C ASN A 54 16.62 -12.19 14.99
N PRO A 55 17.47 -13.04 15.61
CA PRO A 55 17.29 -13.48 17.01
C PRO A 55 17.28 -12.35 18.06
N PRO A 56 18.16 -11.32 18.01
CA PRO A 56 18.07 -10.16 18.90
C PRO A 56 16.73 -9.42 18.80
N LYS A 57 16.14 -9.33 17.61
CA LYS A 57 14.82 -8.70 17.43
C LYS A 57 13.69 -9.59 17.97
N ALA A 58 13.83 -10.91 17.89
CA ALA A 58 12.89 -11.83 18.51
C ALA A 58 12.97 -11.76 20.05
N ALA A 59 14.17 -11.60 20.60
CA ALA A 59 14.38 -11.39 22.04
C ALA A 59 13.76 -10.06 22.54
N ASP A 60 13.77 -9.00 21.73
CA ASP A 60 13.00 -7.76 21.95
C ASP A 60 11.46 -7.96 21.86
N GLY A 61 10.98 -9.18 21.62
CA GLY A 61 9.56 -9.49 21.43
C GLY A 61 9.00 -9.06 20.07
N LYS A 62 9.84 -8.65 19.11
CA LYS A 62 9.36 -8.28 17.77
C LYS A 62 8.94 -9.54 17.02
N ARG A 63 7.72 -9.51 16.50
CA ARG A 63 7.13 -10.59 15.71
C ARG A 63 7.18 -10.26 14.22
N MET A 64 7.42 -11.28 13.41
CA MET A 64 7.32 -11.15 11.97
C MET A 64 5.85 -10.98 11.59
N ARG A 65 5.58 -10.06 10.65
CA ARG A 65 4.24 -9.85 10.10
C ARG A 65 4.26 -10.15 8.61
N ARG A 66 3.23 -10.87 8.15
CA ARG A 66 2.98 -11.14 6.73
C ARG A 66 1.70 -10.44 6.31
N LEU A 67 1.60 -10.15 5.01
CA LEU A 67 0.32 -9.70 4.44
C LEU A 67 -0.51 -10.93 4.11
N ALA A 68 -1.69 -11.03 4.71
CA ALA A 68 -2.74 -11.94 4.27
C ALA A 68 -3.78 -11.14 3.49
N ILE A 69 -4.49 -11.82 2.59
CA ILE A 69 -5.61 -11.25 1.87
C ILE A 69 -6.75 -11.01 2.88
N ASP A 70 -7.34 -9.82 2.82
CA ASP A 70 -8.62 -9.51 3.45
C ASP A 70 -9.69 -9.68 2.40
N GLU A 71 -10.44 -10.78 2.44
CA GLU A 71 -11.35 -11.19 1.38
C GLU A 71 -12.41 -10.12 1.04
N CYS A 72 -12.97 -9.45 2.07
CA CYS A 72 -13.96 -8.41 1.88
C CYS A 72 -13.37 -7.21 1.14
N ALA A 73 -12.22 -6.71 1.60
CA ALA A 73 -11.58 -5.56 0.97
C ALA A 73 -10.93 -5.92 -0.38
N ALA A 74 -10.46 -7.15 -0.57
CA ALA A 74 -9.89 -7.66 -1.81
C ALA A 74 -10.95 -7.76 -2.92
N ALA A 75 -12.17 -8.20 -2.60
CA ALA A 75 -13.28 -8.19 -3.55
C ALA A 75 -13.57 -6.78 -4.09
N ILE A 76 -13.47 -5.75 -3.23
CA ILE A 76 -13.63 -4.36 -3.66
C ILE A 76 -12.48 -3.91 -4.57
N VAL A 77 -11.24 -4.31 -4.27
CA VAL A 77 -10.10 -4.04 -5.16
C VAL A 77 -10.31 -4.68 -6.53
N GLN A 78 -10.71 -5.96 -6.57
CA GLN A 78 -11.01 -6.66 -7.83
C GLN A 78 -12.13 -5.95 -8.61
N ARG A 79 -13.19 -5.53 -7.93
CA ARG A 79 -14.27 -4.72 -8.52
C ARG A 79 -13.72 -3.42 -9.12
N ILE A 80 -12.87 -2.69 -8.42
CA ILE A 80 -12.25 -1.45 -8.93
C ILE A 80 -11.48 -1.71 -10.22
N PHE A 81 -10.70 -2.78 -10.29
CA PHE A 81 -9.97 -3.16 -11.50
C PHE A 81 -10.92 -3.58 -12.63
N ALA A 82 -11.96 -4.36 -12.33
CA ALA A 82 -12.94 -4.78 -13.33
C ALA A 82 -13.71 -3.60 -13.92
N GLU A 83 -14.11 -2.62 -13.10
CA GLU A 83 -14.76 -1.40 -13.58
C GLU A 83 -13.82 -0.48 -14.36
N PHE A 84 -12.55 -0.40 -13.95
CA PHE A 84 -11.56 0.42 -14.64
C PHE A 84 -11.18 -0.15 -16.01
N LEU A 85 -11.08 -1.48 -16.13
CA LEU A 85 -10.69 -2.17 -17.37
C LEU A 85 -11.90 -2.58 -18.24
N GLY A 86 -13.14 -2.39 -17.77
CA GLY A 86 -14.34 -2.84 -18.48
C GLY A 86 -14.49 -4.36 -18.55
N LEU A 87 -14.03 -5.08 -17.53
CA LEU A 87 -14.08 -6.56 -17.49
C LEU A 87 -15.42 -7.06 -16.91
N GLY A 88 -15.77 -8.30 -17.23
CA GLY A 88 -16.96 -8.97 -16.67
C GLY A 88 -18.29 -8.33 -17.06
N GLY A 89 -18.37 -7.75 -18.27
CA GLY A 89 -19.58 -7.07 -18.77
C GLY A 89 -19.77 -5.64 -18.25
N ASN A 90 -18.82 -5.10 -17.47
CA ASN A 90 -18.82 -3.69 -17.08
C ASN A 90 -18.33 -2.80 -18.23
N ARG A 91 -18.83 -1.56 -18.29
CA ARG A 91 -18.20 -0.53 -19.13
C ARG A 91 -16.94 -0.01 -18.46
N GLU A 92 -15.99 0.43 -19.28
CA GLU A 92 -14.82 1.17 -18.80
C GLU A 92 -15.27 2.44 -18.05
N ARG A 93 -14.78 2.62 -16.82
CA ARG A 93 -15.10 3.77 -15.97
C ARG A 93 -13.86 4.51 -15.53
N GLY A 94 -13.90 5.83 -15.61
CA GLY A 94 -12.86 6.70 -15.06
C GLY A 94 -12.86 6.72 -13.53
N PHE A 95 -11.75 7.17 -12.94
CA PHE A 95 -11.53 7.16 -11.48
C PHE A 95 -12.65 7.80 -10.64
N PHE A 96 -13.24 8.91 -11.13
CA PHE A 96 -14.32 9.59 -10.42
C PHE A 96 -15.62 8.79 -10.46
N ALA A 97 -15.97 8.19 -11.60
CA ALA A 97 -17.16 7.37 -11.75
C ALA A 97 -17.12 6.14 -10.84
N ILE A 98 -15.95 5.50 -10.73
CA ILE A 98 -15.72 4.37 -9.81
C ILE A 98 -15.88 4.84 -8.36
N ALA A 99 -15.23 5.94 -7.96
CA ALA A 99 -15.30 6.44 -6.58
C ALA A 99 -16.74 6.83 -6.17
N SER A 100 -17.46 7.53 -7.04
CA SER A 100 -18.86 7.91 -6.81
C SER A 100 -19.78 6.68 -6.76
N GLY A 101 -19.54 5.69 -7.62
CA GLY A 101 -20.24 4.41 -7.60
C GLY A 101 -20.07 3.67 -6.28
N LEU A 102 -18.82 3.48 -5.85
CA LEU A 102 -18.51 2.82 -4.57
C LEU A 102 -19.12 3.55 -3.36
N THR A 103 -19.11 4.88 -3.38
CA THR A 103 -19.73 5.68 -2.31
C THR A 103 -21.24 5.52 -2.28
N ARG A 104 -21.89 5.56 -3.45
CA ARG A 104 -23.34 5.37 -3.58
C ARG A 104 -23.77 3.97 -3.15
N ASP A 105 -22.97 2.97 -3.44
CA ASP A 105 -23.23 1.58 -3.07
C ASP A 105 -22.95 1.30 -1.58
N GLY A 106 -22.56 2.32 -0.80
CA GLY A 106 -22.31 2.19 0.63
C GLY A 106 -21.05 1.39 0.97
N VAL A 107 -20.13 1.19 0.01
CA VAL A 107 -18.91 0.42 0.24
C VAL A 107 -17.98 1.20 1.18
N PRO A 108 -17.55 0.63 2.31
CA PRO A 108 -16.68 1.32 3.25
C PRO A 108 -15.35 1.67 2.59
N CYS A 109 -14.97 2.95 2.64
CA CYS A 109 -13.69 3.40 2.12
C CYS A 109 -12.53 2.88 3.00
N PRO A 110 -11.26 2.88 2.53
CA PRO A 110 -10.13 2.36 3.30
C PRO A 110 -9.89 3.03 4.66
N ALA A 111 -10.46 4.23 4.88
CA ALA A 111 -10.45 4.89 6.18
C ALA A 111 -11.56 4.39 7.11
N ALA A 112 -12.73 4.05 6.58
CA ALA A 112 -13.84 3.45 7.33
C ALA A 112 -13.61 1.95 7.62
N HIS A 113 -12.86 1.25 6.77
CA HIS A 113 -12.54 -0.18 6.95
C HIS A 113 -11.60 -0.45 8.14
N ASP A 114 -10.73 0.52 8.47
CA ASP A 114 -9.89 0.45 9.67
C ASP A 114 -9.94 1.80 10.42
N PRO A 115 -11.01 2.06 11.20
CA PRO A 115 -11.21 3.32 11.90
C PRO A 115 -10.16 3.57 12.97
N ALA A 116 -9.70 2.50 13.65
CA ALA A 116 -8.68 2.59 14.69
C ALA A 116 -7.37 3.18 14.14
N ARG A 117 -6.98 2.82 12.92
CA ARG A 117 -5.80 3.40 12.25
C ARG A 117 -6.05 4.75 11.56
N ASN A 118 -7.30 5.10 11.28
CA ASN A 118 -7.67 6.30 10.53
C ASN A 118 -8.52 7.28 11.33
N ARG A 119 -8.31 7.37 12.65
CA ARG A 119 -9.08 8.25 13.55
C ARG A 119 -9.11 9.73 13.14
N HIS A 120 -8.14 10.18 12.34
CA HIS A 120 -8.06 11.54 11.80
C HIS A 120 -8.87 11.75 10.50
N ARG A 121 -9.47 10.70 9.93
CA ARG A 121 -10.26 10.76 8.70
C ARG A 121 -11.72 10.53 9.05
N ALA A 122 -12.62 11.34 8.47
CA ALA A 122 -14.06 11.18 8.62
C ALA A 122 -14.61 9.87 8.03
N GLY A 123 -13.85 9.17 7.18
CA GLY A 123 -14.24 7.85 6.62
C GLY A 123 -15.46 7.86 5.69
N ALA A 124 -15.99 9.04 5.34
CA ALA A 124 -17.34 9.19 4.79
C ALA A 124 -17.51 8.74 3.31
N SER A 125 -16.47 8.83 2.47
CA SER A 125 -16.62 8.54 1.04
C SER A 125 -15.34 8.08 0.34
N TRP A 126 -15.51 7.44 -0.81
CA TRP A 126 -14.41 7.11 -1.71
C TRP A 126 -13.96 8.36 -2.47
N SER A 127 -12.65 8.58 -2.51
CA SER A 127 -12.06 9.68 -3.28
C SER A 127 -11.42 9.16 -4.57
N LYS A 128 -11.42 10.00 -5.62
CA LYS A 128 -10.67 9.77 -6.87
C LYS A 128 -9.20 9.44 -6.60
N ALA A 129 -8.59 10.15 -5.64
CA ALA A 129 -7.18 9.94 -5.28
C ALA A 129 -6.97 8.54 -4.71
N THR A 130 -7.88 8.05 -3.86
CA THR A 130 -7.82 6.70 -3.29
C THR A 130 -7.90 5.63 -4.37
N VAL A 131 -8.86 5.74 -5.30
CA VAL A 131 -8.99 4.81 -6.43
C VAL A 131 -7.72 4.79 -7.29
N ARG A 132 -7.18 5.97 -7.61
CA ARG A 132 -5.92 6.10 -8.35
C ARG A 132 -4.76 5.44 -7.61
N THR A 133 -4.63 5.64 -6.30
CA THR A 133 -3.57 5.02 -5.48
C THR A 133 -3.67 3.50 -5.50
N ILE A 134 -4.88 2.93 -5.50
CA ILE A 134 -5.07 1.48 -5.60
C ILE A 134 -4.63 0.98 -6.99
N LEU A 135 -5.15 1.58 -8.06
CA LEU A 135 -4.85 1.15 -9.43
C LEU A 135 -3.37 1.30 -9.82
N MET A 136 -2.67 2.29 -9.26
CA MET A 136 -1.27 2.56 -9.53
C MET A 136 -0.30 1.79 -8.61
N ASN A 137 -0.81 1.02 -7.65
CA ASN A 137 0.04 0.30 -6.72
C ASN A 137 0.48 -1.05 -7.35
N PRO A 138 1.79 -1.22 -7.65
CA PRO A 138 2.29 -2.42 -8.33
C PRO A 138 2.04 -3.71 -7.53
N ARG A 139 1.83 -3.61 -6.21
CA ARG A 139 1.53 -4.77 -5.35
C ARG A 139 0.22 -5.49 -5.67
N TYR A 140 -0.69 -4.89 -6.42
CA TYR A 140 -1.90 -5.59 -6.87
C TYR A 140 -1.71 -6.30 -8.22
N THR A 141 -0.58 -6.05 -8.89
CA THR A 141 -0.26 -6.63 -10.20
C THR A 141 0.95 -7.58 -10.15
N GLY A 142 1.55 -7.79 -8.97
CA GLY A 142 2.71 -8.67 -8.74
C GLY A 142 3.39 -8.41 -7.41
#